data_AF-A0A7W0TVQ0-F1
#
_entry.id   AF-A0A7W0TVQ0-F1
#
_cell.length_a   1.000
_cell.length_b   1.000
_cell.length_c   1.000
_cell.angle_alpha   90.00
_cell.angle_beta   90.00
_cell.angle_gamma   90.00
#
_symmetry.space_group_name_H-M   'P 1'
#
loop_
_entity.id
_entity.type
_entity.pdbx_description
1 polymer ?
#
loop_
_entity_poly.entity_id
_entity_poly.type
_entity_poly.pdbx_seq_one_letter_code
_entity_poly.pdbx_strand_id
1 'polypeptide(L)'
;LQAAGTLALFQGDYGQAEDRLGECLDARRRLADADGAYAALTMLASAAEYRGDDERAAALYEETLVLGRDAGNAHMIAFALQNLADAAYRADDLGRAIALALEGVELSRQLGDRRVTFLGLSNVAQVLLARGDAGGAAALYEESLDEARTLGNRVGVADALAGLAGVAATSGRAAWAARLLGATQAVCDEIACVILPHHAQHRRAIAAVRSGLDEQDFESAWEAGRGLAPDSAITEARELVAAVRDPAARKPRTVHGLSPREAEVLRLLAAGRSNGEIAGVLFVSPRTVSTHVTNLYGKLGVASRAEAIALALRDGLD
;
A
#
# COMPACT_ATOMS: atom_id res chain seq x y z
N LEU A 1 1.25 8.13 33.66
CA LEU A 1 1.21 8.94 32.43
C LEU A 1 1.14 8.05 31.20
N GLN A 2 2.20 7.29 30.87
CA GLN A 2 2.21 6.39 29.70
C GLN A 2 1.00 5.46 29.61
N ALA A 3 0.76 4.60 30.60
CA ALA A 3 -0.37 3.66 30.58
C ALA A 3 -1.75 4.34 30.46
N ALA A 4 -1.93 5.52 31.05
CA ALA A 4 -3.16 6.28 30.93
C ALA A 4 -3.34 6.86 29.52
N GLY A 5 -2.26 7.40 28.93
CA GLY A 5 -2.27 7.87 27.54
C GLY A 5 -2.49 6.74 26.54
N THR A 6 -1.88 5.57 26.75
CA THR A 6 -2.13 4.35 25.99
C THR A 6 -3.59 3.92 26.06
N LEU A 7 -4.19 3.94 27.26
CA LEU A 7 -5.59 3.58 27.42
C LEU A 7 -6.51 4.56 26.69
N ALA A 8 -6.24 5.87 26.81
CA ALA A 8 -6.99 6.90 26.10
C ALA A 8 -6.90 6.72 24.57
N LEU A 9 -5.72 6.34 24.05
CA LEU A 9 -5.53 6.02 22.63
C LEU A 9 -6.45 4.89 22.17
N PHE A 10 -6.54 3.80 22.93
CA PHE A 10 -7.42 2.66 22.62
C PHE A 10 -8.91 2.98 22.80
N GLN A 11 -9.24 3.96 23.63
CA GLN A 11 -10.61 4.47 23.80
C GLN A 11 -11.02 5.49 22.74
N GLY A 12 -10.09 5.88 21.85
CA GLY A 12 -10.34 6.93 20.85
C GLY A 12 -10.32 8.35 21.41
N ASP A 13 -9.95 8.55 22.68
CA ASP A 13 -9.76 9.88 23.27
C ASP A 13 -8.35 10.37 22.94
N TYR A 14 -8.13 10.71 21.67
CA TYR A 14 -6.83 11.12 21.16
C TYR A 14 -6.33 12.41 21.84
N GLY A 15 -7.23 13.31 22.24
CA GLY A 15 -6.89 14.55 22.96
C GLY A 15 -6.21 14.24 24.29
N GLN A 16 -6.89 13.43 25.11
CA GLN A 16 -6.32 12.98 26.38
C GLN A 16 -5.07 12.13 26.19
N ALA A 17 -5.02 11.28 25.16
CA ALA A 17 -3.84 10.49 24.85
C ALA A 17 -2.61 11.38 24.63
N GLU A 18 -2.74 12.43 23.82
CA GLU A 18 -1.64 13.35 23.54
C GLU A 18 -1.19 14.14 24.75
N ASP A 19 -2.11 14.67 25.55
CA ASP A 19 -1.76 15.40 26.78
C ASP A 19 -0.93 14.51 27.72
N ARG A 20 -1.41 13.29 27.98
CA ARG A 20 -0.76 12.35 28.91
C ARG A 20 0.55 11.79 28.38
N LEU A 21 0.66 11.55 27.08
CA LEU A 21 1.88 11.06 26.43
C LEU A 21 2.92 12.19 26.28
N GLY A 22 2.49 13.42 26.04
CA GLY A 22 3.34 14.62 26.04
C GLY A 22 3.97 14.87 27.41
N GLU A 23 3.17 14.87 28.48
CA GLU A 23 3.69 14.95 29.85
C GLU A 23 4.66 13.80 30.17
N CYS A 24 4.36 12.59 29.67
CA CYS A 24 5.23 11.44 29.84
C CYS A 24 6.58 11.66 29.14
N LEU A 25 6.55 12.10 27.89
CA LEU A 25 7.75 12.35 27.08
C LEU A 25 8.66 13.39 27.75
N ASP A 26 8.10 14.50 28.22
CA ASP A 26 8.86 15.54 28.91
C ASP A 26 9.49 15.04 30.20
N ALA A 27 8.80 14.18 30.96
CA ALA A 27 9.37 13.54 32.13
C ALA A 27 10.53 12.59 31.77
N ARG A 28 10.38 11.77 30.72
CA ARG A 28 11.43 10.84 30.25
C ARG A 28 12.67 11.58 29.75
N ARG A 29 12.50 12.69 29.02
CA ARG A 29 13.60 13.57 28.60
C ARG A 29 14.37 14.15 29.79
N ARG A 30 13.67 14.66 30.81
CA ARG A 30 14.31 15.16 32.04
C ARG A 30 15.11 14.09 32.78
N LEU A 31 14.69 12.83 32.67
CA LEU A 31 15.37 11.67 33.27
C LEU A 31 16.46 11.08 32.37
N ALA A 32 16.68 11.63 31.16
CA ALA A 32 17.55 11.07 30.13
C ALA A 32 17.24 9.57 29.82
N ASP A 33 15.97 9.19 29.91
CA ASP A 33 15.50 7.83 29.64
C ASP A 33 15.10 7.71 28.16
N ALA A 34 16.06 7.26 27.34
CA ALA A 34 15.88 7.13 25.89
C ALA A 34 14.81 6.09 25.52
N ASP A 35 14.78 4.93 26.18
CA ASP A 35 13.79 3.87 25.89
C ASP A 35 12.39 4.32 26.25
N GLY A 36 12.24 5.01 27.40
CA GLY A 36 10.97 5.59 27.81
C GLY A 36 10.52 6.74 26.90
N ALA A 37 11.46 7.56 26.41
CA ALA A 37 11.16 8.62 25.45
C ALA A 37 10.72 8.04 24.10
N TYR A 38 11.40 7.00 23.60
CA TYR A 38 11.00 6.25 22.41
C TYR A 38 9.57 5.69 22.53
N ALA A 39 9.26 5.03 23.66
CA ALA A 39 7.93 4.49 23.89
C ALA A 39 6.86 5.60 23.95
N ALA A 40 7.15 6.76 24.52
CA ALA A 40 6.22 7.88 24.54
C ALA A 40 6.04 8.53 23.16
N LEU A 41 7.14 8.73 22.41
CA LEU A 41 7.14 9.32 21.06
C LEU A 41 6.31 8.49 20.08
N THR A 42 6.54 7.18 20.05
CA THR A 42 5.84 6.28 19.12
C THR A 42 4.33 6.27 19.36
N MET A 43 3.90 6.26 20.62
CA MET A 43 2.47 6.32 20.95
C MET A 43 1.85 7.70 20.68
N LEU A 44 2.60 8.78 20.91
CA LEU A 44 2.15 10.13 20.62
C LEU A 44 2.00 10.33 19.10
N ALA A 45 2.91 9.76 18.30
CA ALA A 45 2.85 9.79 16.85
C ALA A 45 1.62 9.02 16.33
N SER A 46 1.32 7.85 16.89
CA SER A 46 0.09 7.12 16.55
C SER A 46 -1.18 7.90 16.93
N ALA A 47 -1.19 8.60 18.06
CA ALA A 47 -2.33 9.44 18.47
C ALA A 47 -2.59 10.58 17.47
N ALA A 48 -1.51 11.24 17.02
CA ALA A 48 -1.59 12.30 16.01
C ALA A 48 -2.10 11.75 14.66
N GLU A 49 -1.56 10.61 14.22
CA GLU A 49 -2.00 9.92 13.00
C GLU A 49 -3.49 9.58 13.03
N TYR A 50 -3.99 9.05 14.16
CA TYR A 50 -5.40 8.68 14.30
C TYR A 50 -6.35 9.88 14.36
N ARG A 51 -5.84 11.06 14.70
CA ARG A 51 -6.57 12.32 14.57
C ARG A 51 -6.50 12.92 13.16
N GLY A 52 -5.67 12.34 12.28
CA GLY A 52 -5.41 12.86 10.93
C GLY A 52 -4.39 14.00 10.89
N ASP A 53 -3.63 14.21 11.96
CA ASP A 53 -2.51 15.18 11.98
C ASP A 53 -1.22 14.50 11.52
N ASP A 54 -1.17 14.24 10.21
CA ASP A 54 -0.05 13.54 9.56
C ASP A 54 1.27 14.32 9.67
N GLU A 55 1.22 15.65 9.65
CA GLU A 55 2.41 16.50 9.82
C GLU A 55 3.00 16.33 11.22
N ARG A 56 2.16 16.34 12.26
CA ARG A 56 2.61 16.12 13.64
C ARG A 56 3.13 14.71 13.84
N ALA A 57 2.45 13.70 13.30
CA ALA A 57 2.89 12.31 13.37
C ALA A 57 4.29 12.13 12.73
N ALA A 58 4.49 12.67 11.52
CA ALA A 58 5.78 12.63 10.83
C ALA A 58 6.89 13.32 11.65
N ALA A 59 6.62 14.49 12.24
CA ALA A 59 7.59 15.18 13.08
C ALA A 59 8.01 14.36 14.32
N LEU A 60 7.07 13.63 14.93
CA LEU A 60 7.35 12.76 16.08
C LEU A 60 8.15 11.51 15.67
N TYR A 61 7.90 10.95 14.49
CA TYR A 61 8.71 9.85 13.96
C TYR A 61 10.11 10.30 13.50
N GLU A 62 10.27 11.52 12.98
CA GLU A 62 11.61 12.11 12.73
C GLU A 62 12.38 12.27 14.05
N GLU A 63 11.72 12.72 15.12
CA GLU A 63 12.35 12.78 16.44
C GLU A 63 12.76 11.38 16.95
N THR A 64 11.90 10.38 16.73
CA THR A 64 12.19 8.97 17.04
C THR A 64 13.41 8.46 16.27
N LEU A 65 13.55 8.86 15.00
CA LEU A 65 14.68 8.52 14.16
C LEU A 65 15.98 9.17 14.66
N VAL A 66 15.94 10.45 15.07
CA VAL A 66 17.09 11.15 15.67
C VAL A 66 17.50 10.46 16.97
N LEU A 67 16.55 10.18 17.87
CA LEU A 67 16.81 9.49 19.13
C LEU A 67 17.44 8.11 18.90
N GLY A 68 16.93 7.34 17.93
CA GLY A 68 17.49 6.04 17.57
C GLY A 68 18.93 6.15 17.04
N ARG A 69 19.23 7.16 16.22
CA ARG A 69 20.59 7.42 15.71
C ARG A 69 21.55 7.81 16.83
N ASP A 70 21.16 8.73 17.70
CA ASP A 70 21.97 9.18 18.82
C ASP A 70 22.28 8.05 19.81
N ALA A 71 21.30 7.15 20.03
CA ALA A 71 21.46 5.98 20.87
C ALA A 71 22.16 4.79 20.19
N GLY A 72 22.41 4.86 18.87
CA GLY A 72 22.87 3.71 18.08
C GLY A 72 21.89 2.53 18.09
N ASN A 73 20.60 2.78 18.35
CA ASN A 73 19.57 1.77 18.46
C ASN A 73 18.92 1.49 17.10
N ALA A 74 19.43 0.45 16.43
CA ALA A 74 18.98 0.06 15.10
C ALA A 74 17.49 -0.35 15.03
N HIS A 75 16.91 -0.88 16.12
CA HIS A 75 15.47 -1.18 16.17
C HIS A 75 14.64 0.11 16.12
N MET A 76 15.01 1.12 16.92
CA MET A 76 14.32 2.42 16.91
C MET A 76 14.41 3.09 15.54
N ILE A 77 15.58 3.01 14.89
CA ILE A 77 15.81 3.53 13.54
C ILE A 77 14.88 2.82 12.54
N ALA A 78 14.89 1.49 12.50
CA ALA A 78 14.06 0.73 11.58
C ALA A 78 12.57 1.01 11.79
N PHE A 79 12.11 1.07 13.05
CA PHE A 79 10.72 1.39 13.37
C PHE A 79 10.33 2.79 12.90
N ALA A 80 11.17 3.80 13.17
CA ALA A 80 10.91 5.17 12.73
C ALA A 80 10.87 5.28 11.19
N LEU A 81 11.78 4.61 10.49
CA LEU A 81 11.79 4.58 9.02
C LEU A 81 10.49 3.99 8.45
N GLN A 82 9.95 2.91 9.03
CA GLN A 82 8.70 2.32 8.56
C GLN A 82 7.49 3.25 8.74
N ASN A 83 7.43 3.96 9.85
CA ASN A 83 6.32 4.87 10.09
C ASN A 83 6.43 6.16 9.27
N LEU A 84 7.65 6.66 9.04
CA LEU A 84 7.89 7.76 8.10
C LEU A 84 7.58 7.37 6.66
N ALA A 85 7.79 6.10 6.28
CA ALA A 85 7.40 5.60 4.98
C ALA A 85 5.87 5.66 4.77
N ASP A 86 5.10 5.21 5.77
CA ASP A 86 3.63 5.26 5.71
C ASP A 86 3.11 6.71 5.75
N ALA A 87 3.74 7.59 6.54
CA ALA A 87 3.42 9.03 6.53
C ALA A 87 3.70 9.68 5.17
N ALA A 88 4.85 9.38 4.54
CA ALA A 88 5.17 9.85 3.19
C ALA A 88 4.18 9.31 2.15
N TYR A 89 3.71 8.07 2.32
CA TYR A 89 2.68 7.49 1.47
C TYR A 89 1.32 8.20 1.61
N ARG A 90 0.93 8.60 2.82
CA ARG A 90 -0.28 9.43 3.04
C ARG A 90 -0.15 10.83 2.43
N ALA A 91 1.06 11.39 2.44
CA ALA A 91 1.39 12.65 1.80
C ALA A 91 1.57 12.56 0.26
N ASP A 92 1.31 11.39 -0.35
CA ASP A 92 1.48 11.12 -1.79
C ASP A 92 2.94 11.22 -2.30
N ASP A 93 3.93 11.29 -1.39
CA ASP A 93 5.35 11.23 -1.74
C ASP A 93 5.81 9.77 -1.86
N LEU A 94 5.37 9.13 -2.95
CA LEU A 94 5.69 7.73 -3.24
C LEU A 94 7.20 7.48 -3.44
N GLY A 95 7.98 8.53 -3.73
CA GLY A 95 9.44 8.45 -3.90
C GLY A 95 10.14 8.32 -2.55
N ARG A 96 9.78 9.18 -1.60
CA ARG A 96 10.27 9.10 -0.23
C ARG A 96 9.76 7.86 0.49
N ALA A 97 8.48 7.52 0.31
CA ALA A 97 7.87 6.34 0.95
C ALA A 97 8.63 5.04 0.62
N ILE A 98 8.93 4.79 -0.66
CA ILE A 98 9.64 3.58 -1.07
C ILE A 98 11.08 3.55 -0.54
N ALA A 99 11.78 4.69 -0.55
CA ALA A 99 13.16 4.78 -0.09
C ALA A 99 13.26 4.44 1.41
N LEU A 100 12.41 5.06 2.22
CA LEU A 100 12.34 4.83 3.67
C LEU A 100 11.94 3.38 4.01
N ALA A 101 10.93 2.84 3.31
CA ALA A 101 10.47 1.48 3.55
C ALA A 101 11.56 0.44 3.25
N LEU A 102 12.26 0.58 2.12
CA LEU A 102 13.35 -0.32 1.75
C LEU A 102 14.54 -0.23 2.69
N GLU A 103 14.95 0.98 3.10
CA GLU A 103 16.02 1.17 4.09
C GLU A 103 15.64 0.51 5.43
N GLY A 104 14.41 0.72 5.90
CA GLY A 104 13.92 0.11 7.13
C GLY A 104 13.83 -1.42 7.06
N VAL A 105 13.41 -1.99 5.92
CA VAL A 105 13.33 -3.45 5.72
C VAL A 105 14.72 -4.08 5.72
N GLU A 106 15.68 -3.45 5.03
CA GLU A 106 17.05 -3.93 5.00
C GLU A 106 17.65 -3.94 6.42
N LEU A 107 17.48 -2.85 7.15
CA LEU A 107 17.95 -2.75 8.54
C LEU A 107 17.29 -3.79 9.45
N SER A 108 15.96 -3.94 9.40
CA SER A 108 15.26 -4.90 10.25
C SER A 108 15.63 -6.35 9.93
N ARG A 109 15.90 -6.67 8.65
CA ARG A 109 16.41 -7.99 8.23
C ARG A 109 17.80 -8.27 8.81
N GLN A 110 18.71 -7.30 8.78
CA GLN A 110 20.05 -7.43 9.37
C GLN A 110 19.99 -7.69 10.88
N LEU A 111 18.98 -7.14 11.57
CA LEU A 111 18.75 -7.35 13.00
C LEU A 111 18.02 -8.67 13.33
N GLY A 112 17.46 -9.35 12.33
CA GLY A 112 16.53 -10.46 12.55
C GLY A 112 15.21 -10.02 13.19
N ASP A 113 14.87 -8.74 13.13
CA ASP A 113 13.61 -8.20 13.64
C ASP A 113 12.47 -8.49 12.65
N ARG A 114 11.91 -9.69 12.77
CA ARG A 114 10.82 -10.15 11.92
C ARG A 114 9.58 -9.26 12.04
N ARG A 115 9.36 -8.63 13.20
CA ARG A 115 8.15 -7.85 13.47
C ARG A 115 8.15 -6.53 12.71
N VAL A 116 9.29 -5.84 12.70
CA VAL A 116 9.45 -4.61 11.89
C VAL A 116 9.56 -4.95 10.40
N THR A 117 10.14 -6.10 10.07
CA THR A 117 10.29 -6.55 8.67
C THR A 117 8.95 -6.70 7.97
N PHE A 118 7.97 -7.43 8.54
CA PHE A 118 6.69 -7.64 7.84
C PHE A 118 5.87 -6.35 7.68
N LEU A 119 5.96 -5.40 8.62
CA LEU A 119 5.36 -4.07 8.48
C LEU A 119 5.99 -3.34 7.29
N GLY A 120 7.31 -3.40 7.16
CA GLY A 120 8.01 -2.79 6.04
C GLY A 120 7.70 -3.43 4.68
N LEU A 121 7.51 -4.75 4.63
CA LEU A 121 7.04 -5.42 3.42
C LEU A 121 5.67 -4.88 2.99
N SER A 122 4.76 -4.67 3.94
CA SER A 122 3.45 -4.10 3.69
C SER A 122 3.55 -2.65 3.19
N ASN A 123 4.45 -1.84 3.75
CA ASN A 123 4.75 -0.48 3.25
C ASN A 123 5.22 -0.46 1.79
N VAL A 124 6.20 -1.31 1.45
CA VAL A 124 6.66 -1.47 0.06
C VAL A 124 5.50 -1.89 -0.85
N ALA A 125 4.67 -2.84 -0.39
CA ALA A 125 3.53 -3.33 -1.14
C ALA A 125 2.49 -2.24 -1.45
N GLN A 126 2.19 -1.34 -0.51
CA GLN A 126 1.24 -0.24 -0.78
C GLN A 126 1.77 0.72 -1.85
N VAL A 127 3.08 1.00 -1.84
CA VAL A 127 3.70 1.86 -2.85
C VAL A 127 3.69 1.18 -4.23
N LEU A 128 4.01 -0.12 -4.29
CA LEU A 128 3.91 -0.89 -5.55
C LEU A 128 2.48 -0.89 -6.09
N LEU A 129 1.49 -1.08 -5.22
CA LEU A 129 0.09 -1.06 -5.58
C LEU A 129 -0.35 0.31 -6.12
N ALA A 130 0.08 1.40 -5.48
CA ALA A 130 -0.17 2.77 -5.96
C ALA A 130 0.49 3.04 -7.33
N ARG A 131 1.64 2.43 -7.61
CA ARG A 131 2.31 2.49 -8.92
C ARG A 131 1.74 1.52 -9.96
N GLY A 132 0.68 0.78 -9.62
CA GLY A 132 0.00 -0.16 -10.52
C GLY A 132 0.64 -1.55 -10.63
N ASP A 133 1.66 -1.85 -9.83
CA ASP A 133 2.25 -3.19 -9.73
C ASP A 133 1.50 -4.06 -8.71
N ALA A 134 0.29 -4.48 -9.10
CA ALA A 134 -0.53 -5.35 -8.28
C ALA A 134 0.11 -6.73 -8.02
N GLY A 135 0.95 -7.23 -8.96
CA GLY A 135 1.61 -8.54 -8.82
C GLY A 135 2.74 -8.50 -7.79
N GLY A 136 3.59 -7.47 -7.84
CA GLY A 136 4.61 -7.23 -6.83
C GLY A 136 4.02 -6.95 -5.45
N ALA A 137 2.96 -6.14 -5.38
CA ALA A 137 2.25 -5.89 -4.12
C ALA A 137 1.64 -7.16 -3.53
N ALA A 138 1.00 -8.01 -4.35
CA ALA A 138 0.43 -9.27 -3.91
C ALA A 138 1.48 -10.19 -3.24
N ALA A 139 2.66 -10.31 -3.85
CA ALA A 139 3.73 -11.15 -3.33
C ALA A 139 4.26 -10.64 -1.96
N LEU A 140 4.41 -9.33 -1.80
CA LEU A 140 4.90 -8.74 -0.55
C LEU A 140 3.86 -8.79 0.58
N TYR A 141 2.58 -8.58 0.28
CA TYR A 141 1.53 -8.79 1.27
C TYR A 141 1.36 -10.26 1.65
N GLU A 142 1.57 -11.21 0.72
CA GLU A 142 1.61 -12.65 1.03
C GLU A 142 2.77 -13.00 1.97
N GLU A 143 3.98 -12.49 1.70
CA GLU A 143 5.13 -12.66 2.60
C GLU A 143 4.85 -12.05 3.99
N SER A 144 4.27 -10.84 4.03
CA SER A 144 3.86 -10.20 5.29
C SER A 144 2.83 -11.02 6.05
N LEU A 145 1.82 -11.57 5.37
CA LEU A 145 0.76 -12.40 5.95
C LEU A 145 1.33 -13.66 6.59
N ASP A 146 2.24 -14.35 5.90
CA ASP A 146 2.86 -15.58 6.37
C ASP A 146 3.77 -15.34 7.59
N GLU A 147 4.53 -14.23 7.58
CA GLU A 147 5.35 -13.82 8.71
C GLU A 147 4.49 -13.43 9.93
N ALA A 148 3.47 -12.59 9.74
CA ALA A 148 2.55 -12.18 10.78
C ALA A 148 1.83 -13.40 11.41
N ARG A 149 1.37 -14.34 10.56
CA ARG A 149 0.76 -15.60 11.01
C ARG A 149 1.74 -16.44 11.83
N THR A 150 2.99 -16.60 11.36
CA THR A 150 4.02 -17.37 12.06
C THR A 150 4.33 -16.80 13.44
N LEU A 151 4.29 -15.48 13.58
CA LEU A 151 4.49 -14.78 14.85
C LEU A 151 3.25 -14.72 15.74
N GLY A 152 2.08 -15.22 15.27
CA GLY A 152 0.81 -15.05 15.96
C GLY A 152 0.35 -13.59 16.05
N ASN A 153 0.86 -12.70 15.19
CA ASN A 153 0.53 -11.29 15.20
C ASN A 153 -0.77 -11.04 14.42
N ARG A 154 -1.88 -10.99 15.17
CA ARG A 154 -3.22 -10.83 14.61
C ARG A 154 -3.47 -9.48 13.93
N VAL A 155 -2.84 -8.41 14.43
CA VAL A 155 -2.91 -7.08 13.78
C VAL A 155 -2.22 -7.14 12.41
N GLY A 156 -1.05 -7.76 12.33
CA GLY A 156 -0.33 -7.95 11.07
C GLY A 156 -1.09 -8.83 10.07
N VAL A 157 -1.80 -9.85 10.54
CA VAL A 157 -2.69 -10.66 9.70
C VAL A 157 -3.83 -9.81 9.12
N ALA A 158 -4.51 -9.01 9.96
CA ALA A 158 -5.60 -8.14 9.50
C ALA A 158 -5.11 -7.07 8.50
N ASP A 159 -3.95 -6.48 8.76
CA ASP A 159 -3.27 -5.51 7.89
C ASP A 159 -2.94 -6.12 6.52
N ALA A 160 -2.31 -7.29 6.48
CA ALA A 160 -1.97 -7.95 5.22
C ALA A 160 -3.22 -8.38 4.43
N LEU A 161 -4.27 -8.87 5.09
CA LEU A 161 -5.55 -9.19 4.45
C LEU A 161 -6.19 -7.94 3.82
N ALA A 162 -6.13 -6.80 4.50
CA ALA A 162 -6.68 -5.55 4.01
C ALA A 162 -5.84 -4.97 2.85
N GLY A 163 -4.52 -5.12 2.90
CA GLY A 163 -3.61 -4.84 1.78
C GLY A 163 -3.94 -5.68 0.55
N LEU A 164 -4.14 -6.99 0.72
CA LEU A 164 -4.58 -7.90 -0.35
C LEU A 164 -5.98 -7.57 -0.87
N ALA A 165 -6.89 -7.08 -0.03
CA ALA A 165 -8.15 -6.55 -0.51
C ALA A 165 -7.95 -5.32 -1.42
N GLY A 166 -7.00 -4.45 -1.10
CA GLY A 166 -6.55 -3.38 -1.98
C GLY A 166 -6.04 -3.89 -3.33
N VAL A 167 -5.23 -4.96 -3.31
CA VAL A 167 -4.76 -5.65 -4.53
C VAL A 167 -5.94 -6.17 -5.37
N ALA A 168 -6.92 -6.82 -4.74
CA ALA A 168 -8.11 -7.30 -5.42
C ALA A 168 -8.92 -6.15 -6.05
N ALA A 169 -9.09 -5.04 -5.31
CA ALA A 169 -9.85 -3.89 -5.77
C ALA A 169 -9.22 -3.24 -7.02
N THR A 170 -7.92 -2.96 -7.01
CA THR A 170 -7.21 -2.37 -8.17
C THR A 170 -7.12 -3.32 -9.36
N SER A 171 -7.23 -4.62 -9.10
CA SER A 171 -7.24 -5.69 -10.10
C SER A 171 -8.62 -6.03 -10.64
N GLY A 172 -9.66 -5.24 -10.32
CA GLY A 172 -11.03 -5.42 -10.82
C GLY A 172 -11.78 -6.61 -10.21
N ARG A 173 -11.35 -7.11 -9.05
CA ARG A 173 -11.92 -8.26 -8.35
C ARG A 173 -12.69 -7.79 -7.12
N ALA A 174 -13.70 -6.96 -7.33
CA ALA A 174 -14.38 -6.23 -6.26
C ALA A 174 -15.06 -7.16 -5.22
N ALA A 175 -15.65 -8.29 -5.65
CA ALA A 175 -16.24 -9.26 -4.73
C ALA A 175 -15.19 -9.91 -3.80
N TRP A 176 -14.01 -10.27 -4.31
CA TRP A 176 -12.91 -10.77 -3.47
C TRP A 176 -12.39 -9.69 -2.52
N ALA A 177 -12.28 -8.45 -3.00
CA ALA A 177 -11.88 -7.34 -2.14
C ALA A 177 -12.87 -7.13 -0.98
N ALA A 178 -14.19 -7.17 -1.24
CA ALA A 178 -15.22 -7.07 -0.22
C ALA A 178 -15.13 -8.21 0.81
N ARG A 179 -14.92 -9.46 0.36
CA ARG A 179 -14.76 -10.62 1.24
C ARG A 179 -13.51 -10.51 2.12
N LEU A 180 -12.38 -10.13 1.55
CA LEU A 180 -11.15 -9.93 2.33
C LEU A 180 -11.28 -8.78 3.34
N LEU A 181 -11.96 -7.67 2.99
CA LEU A 181 -12.25 -6.59 3.94
C LEU A 181 -13.20 -7.04 5.06
N GLY A 182 -14.21 -7.87 4.76
CA GLY A 182 -15.06 -8.50 5.76
C GLY A 182 -14.26 -9.40 6.72
N ALA A 183 -13.34 -10.20 6.20
CA ALA A 183 -12.44 -11.03 7.02
C ALA A 183 -11.49 -10.19 7.88
N THR A 184 -10.93 -9.10 7.31
CA THR A 184 -10.16 -8.10 8.08
C THR A 184 -10.98 -7.55 9.24
N GLN A 185 -12.24 -7.16 9.00
CA GLN A 185 -13.11 -6.62 10.04
C GLN A 185 -13.36 -7.63 11.15
N ALA A 186 -13.62 -8.89 10.82
CA ALA A 186 -13.81 -9.95 11.81
C ALA A 186 -12.57 -10.14 12.71
N VAL A 187 -11.37 -10.11 12.13
CA VAL A 187 -10.12 -10.18 12.90
C VAL A 187 -9.95 -8.94 13.80
N CYS A 188 -10.29 -7.75 13.29
CA CYS A 188 -10.21 -6.50 14.06
C CYS A 188 -11.18 -6.51 15.24
N ASP A 189 -12.42 -6.94 15.03
CA ASP A 189 -13.44 -7.05 16.09
C ASP A 189 -12.99 -8.01 17.20
N GLU A 190 -12.39 -9.14 16.83
CA GLU A 190 -11.92 -10.13 17.81
C GLU A 190 -10.79 -9.60 18.71
N ILE A 191 -9.91 -8.76 18.17
CA ILE A 191 -8.78 -8.20 18.92
C ILE A 191 -9.03 -6.77 19.42
N ALA A 192 -10.26 -6.26 19.25
CA ALA A 192 -10.63 -4.87 19.51
C ALA A 192 -9.68 -3.84 18.85
N CYS A 193 -9.19 -4.15 17.65
CA CYS A 193 -8.38 -3.22 16.86
C CYS A 193 -9.30 -2.19 16.21
N VAL A 194 -9.18 -0.94 16.66
CA VAL A 194 -9.98 0.17 16.12
C VAL A 194 -9.37 0.72 14.83
N ILE A 195 -8.04 0.78 14.77
CA ILE A 195 -7.31 1.32 13.62
C ILE A 195 -6.15 0.39 13.29
N LEU A 196 -6.13 -0.08 12.05
CA LEU A 196 -5.03 -0.86 11.51
C LEU A 196 -3.86 0.04 11.10
N PRO A 197 -2.64 -0.50 11.04
CA PRO A 197 -1.60 0.07 10.19
C PRO A 197 -2.14 0.34 8.77
N HIS A 198 -1.51 1.23 8.01
CA HIS A 198 -1.84 1.42 6.59
C HIS A 198 -3.32 1.79 6.32
N HIS A 199 -4.01 2.35 7.31
CA HIS A 199 -5.45 2.60 7.31
C HIS A 199 -5.90 3.50 6.14
N ALA A 200 -5.03 4.36 5.61
CA ALA A 200 -5.31 5.14 4.41
C ALA A 200 -5.53 4.25 3.17
N GLN A 201 -4.72 3.22 3.00
CA GLN A 201 -4.88 2.26 1.91
C GLN A 201 -6.14 1.41 2.08
N HIS A 202 -6.46 1.01 3.31
CA HIS A 202 -7.69 0.28 3.61
C HIS A 202 -8.92 1.11 3.27
N ARG A 203 -8.92 2.40 3.61
CA ARG A 203 -10.00 3.34 3.27
C ARG A 203 -10.17 3.49 1.76
N ARG A 204 -9.06 3.58 1.01
CA ARG A 204 -9.08 3.60 -0.47
C ARG A 204 -9.65 2.31 -1.05
N ALA A 205 -9.29 1.15 -0.49
CA ALA A 205 -9.82 -0.14 -0.92
C ALA A 205 -11.34 -0.22 -0.69
N ILE A 206 -11.84 0.13 0.49
CA ILE A 206 -13.28 0.16 0.80
C ILE A 206 -14.03 1.09 -0.19
N ALA A 207 -13.51 2.31 -0.41
CA ALA A 207 -14.11 3.25 -1.35
C ALA A 207 -14.14 2.71 -2.78
N ALA A 208 -13.06 2.09 -3.24
CA ALA A 208 -12.98 1.49 -4.57
C ALA A 208 -14.00 0.34 -4.74
N VAL A 209 -14.13 -0.53 -3.75
CA VAL A 209 -15.09 -1.64 -3.77
C VAL A 209 -16.53 -1.12 -3.80
N ARG A 210 -16.88 -0.15 -2.94
CA ARG A 210 -18.22 0.47 -2.91
C ARG A 210 -18.56 1.21 -4.20
N SER A 211 -17.56 1.71 -4.94
CA SER A 211 -17.79 2.32 -6.26
C SER A 211 -17.99 1.29 -7.38
N GLY A 212 -17.54 0.05 -7.19
CA GLY A 212 -17.51 -0.99 -8.21
C GLY A 212 -18.56 -2.09 -8.07
N LEU A 213 -19.25 -2.16 -6.93
CA LEU A 213 -20.36 -3.08 -6.66
C LEU A 213 -21.62 -2.26 -6.35
N ASP A 214 -22.79 -2.85 -6.61
CA ASP A 214 -24.00 -2.36 -5.96
C ASP A 214 -24.00 -2.71 -4.46
N GLU A 215 -24.85 -2.03 -3.70
CA GLU A 215 -24.89 -2.15 -2.24
C GLU A 215 -25.22 -3.57 -1.78
N GLN A 216 -26.08 -4.29 -2.51
CA GLN A 216 -26.50 -5.63 -2.13
C GLN A 216 -25.37 -6.64 -2.34
N ASP A 217 -24.68 -6.56 -3.47
CA ASP A 217 -23.52 -7.40 -3.77
C ASP A 217 -22.35 -7.09 -2.84
N PHE A 218 -22.14 -5.80 -2.50
CA PHE A 218 -21.15 -5.40 -1.50
C PHE A 218 -21.43 -6.03 -0.14
N GLU A 219 -22.63 -5.83 0.42
CA GLU A 219 -22.99 -6.35 1.74
C GLU A 219 -22.97 -7.88 1.78
N SER A 220 -23.46 -8.55 0.73
CA SER A 220 -23.42 -10.01 0.62
C SER A 220 -21.97 -10.54 0.65
N ALA A 221 -21.08 -9.95 -0.15
CA ALA A 221 -19.68 -10.34 -0.20
C ALA A 221 -18.95 -10.01 1.11
N TRP A 222 -19.23 -8.85 1.70
CA TRP A 222 -18.66 -8.43 2.97
C TRP A 222 -19.05 -9.39 4.11
N GLU A 223 -20.34 -9.73 4.25
CA GLU A 223 -20.81 -10.68 5.26
C GLU A 223 -20.26 -12.08 5.06
N ALA A 224 -20.16 -12.53 3.80
CA ALA A 224 -19.54 -13.81 3.49
C ALA A 224 -18.07 -13.84 3.91
N GLY A 225 -17.37 -12.70 3.82
CA GLY A 225 -16.02 -12.50 4.34
C GLY A 225 -15.95 -12.50 5.86
N ARG A 226 -16.83 -11.75 6.53
CA ARG A 226 -16.95 -11.71 8.00
C ARG A 226 -17.17 -13.09 8.61
N GLY A 227 -17.92 -13.95 7.92
CA GLY A 227 -18.21 -15.32 8.35
C GLY A 227 -17.08 -16.33 8.15
N LEU A 228 -15.95 -15.95 7.54
CA LEU A 228 -14.83 -16.87 7.31
C LEU A 228 -14.05 -17.17 8.58
N ALA A 229 -13.67 -18.44 8.76
CA ALA A 229 -12.62 -18.79 9.71
C ALA A 229 -11.27 -18.17 9.27
N PRO A 230 -10.37 -17.79 10.19
CA PRO A 230 -9.10 -17.14 9.85
C PRO A 230 -8.26 -17.90 8.81
N ASP A 231 -8.14 -19.23 8.93
CA ASP A 231 -7.39 -20.04 7.96
C ASP A 231 -8.05 -20.08 6.57
N SER A 232 -9.38 -19.98 6.50
CA SER A 232 -10.11 -19.88 5.23
C SER A 232 -9.89 -18.53 4.57
N ALA A 233 -9.89 -17.44 5.35
CA ALA A 233 -9.55 -16.10 4.82
C ALA A 233 -8.12 -16.05 4.26
N ILE A 234 -7.16 -16.68 4.94
CA ILE A 234 -5.77 -16.80 4.45
C ILE A 234 -5.70 -17.65 3.17
N THR A 235 -6.49 -18.72 3.08
CA THR A 235 -6.56 -19.55 1.87
C THR A 235 -7.11 -18.73 0.68
N GLU A 236 -8.20 -18.01 0.89
CA GLU A 236 -8.79 -17.14 -0.13
C GLU A 236 -7.84 -16.01 -0.57
N ALA A 237 -7.09 -15.43 0.38
CA ALA A 237 -6.04 -14.47 0.11
C ALA A 237 -4.92 -15.04 -0.80
N ARG A 238 -4.51 -16.30 -0.59
CA ARG A 238 -3.51 -16.98 -1.44
C ARG A 238 -4.04 -17.29 -2.84
N GLU A 239 -5.31 -17.68 -2.95
CA GLU A 239 -5.97 -17.87 -4.25
C GLU A 239 -6.01 -16.57 -5.06
N LEU A 240 -6.30 -15.45 -4.39
CA LEU A 240 -6.20 -14.12 -5.01
C LEU A 240 -4.78 -13.84 -5.49
N VAL A 241 -3.75 -14.07 -4.65
CA VAL A 241 -2.35 -13.81 -5.02
C VAL A 241 -1.96 -14.61 -6.26
N ALA A 242 -2.30 -15.90 -6.30
CA ALA A 242 -2.08 -16.75 -7.47
C ALA A 242 -2.78 -16.19 -8.72
N ALA A 243 -4.04 -15.77 -8.60
CA ALA A 243 -4.81 -15.22 -9.71
C ALA A 243 -4.31 -13.85 -10.20
N VAL A 244 -3.75 -13.01 -9.34
CA VAL A 244 -3.19 -11.71 -9.73
C VAL A 244 -1.81 -11.86 -10.36
N ARG A 245 -1.01 -12.83 -9.89
CA ARG A 245 0.32 -13.11 -10.41
C ARG A 245 0.31 -13.91 -11.72
N ASP A 246 -0.76 -14.64 -12.00
CA ASP A 246 -0.90 -15.36 -13.27
C ASP A 246 -0.90 -14.40 -14.47
N PRO A 247 0.14 -14.45 -15.34
CA PRO A 247 0.20 -13.63 -16.55
C PRO A 247 -0.98 -13.87 -17.50
N ALA A 248 -1.58 -15.07 -17.49
CA ALA A 248 -2.73 -15.43 -18.31
C ALA A 248 -4.05 -14.88 -17.76
N ALA A 249 -4.17 -14.67 -16.44
CA ALA A 249 -5.32 -14.07 -15.79
C ALA A 249 -5.32 -12.53 -15.84
N ARG A 250 -4.19 -11.92 -16.22
CA ARG A 250 -4.05 -10.48 -16.45
C ARG A 250 -4.83 -10.11 -17.72
N LYS A 251 -6.14 -9.83 -17.60
CA LYS A 251 -6.80 -9.00 -18.62
C LYS A 251 -5.98 -7.71 -18.69
N PRO A 252 -5.28 -7.40 -19.79
CA PRO A 252 -4.43 -6.23 -19.83
C PRO A 252 -5.31 -5.03 -19.53
N ARG A 253 -4.97 -4.26 -18.47
CA ARG A 253 -5.54 -2.93 -18.25
C ARG A 253 -5.09 -2.09 -19.44
N THR A 254 -5.99 -1.98 -20.39
CA THR A 254 -5.78 -1.26 -21.63
C THR A 254 -5.90 0.22 -21.31
N VAL A 255 -4.78 0.93 -21.26
CA VAL A 255 -4.82 2.40 -21.34
C VAL A 255 -5.56 2.71 -22.66
N HIS A 256 -6.70 3.40 -22.56
CA HIS A 256 -7.59 3.71 -23.69
C HIS A 256 -8.10 2.52 -24.52
N GLY A 257 -8.24 1.31 -23.97
CA GLY A 257 -8.70 0.17 -24.76
C GLY A 257 -7.62 -0.44 -25.70
N LEU A 258 -6.38 0.05 -25.65
CA LEU A 258 -5.26 -0.45 -26.42
C LEU A 258 -4.71 -1.79 -25.90
N SER A 259 -4.46 -2.72 -26.81
CA SER A 259 -3.68 -3.93 -26.54
C SER A 259 -2.23 -3.58 -26.18
N PRO A 260 -1.48 -4.49 -25.52
CA PRO A 260 -0.08 -4.25 -25.17
C PRO A 260 0.77 -3.82 -26.38
N ARG A 261 0.49 -4.42 -27.55
CA ARG A 261 1.21 -4.12 -28.79
C ARG A 261 0.85 -2.75 -29.36
N GLU A 262 -0.41 -2.33 -29.26
CA GLU A 262 -0.83 -0.99 -29.69
C GLU A 262 -0.28 0.09 -28.74
N ALA A 263 -0.21 -0.19 -27.44
CA ALA A 263 0.40 0.73 -26.46
C ALA A 263 1.91 0.89 -26.71
N GLU A 264 2.63 -0.21 -27.00
CA GLU A 264 4.05 -0.17 -27.36
C GLU A 264 4.29 0.62 -28.65
N VAL A 265 3.44 0.43 -29.67
CA VAL A 265 3.46 1.25 -30.89
C VAL A 265 3.22 2.72 -30.53
N LEU A 266 2.24 3.05 -29.68
CA LEU A 266 1.94 4.43 -29.28
C LEU A 266 3.13 5.12 -28.59
N ARG A 267 3.85 4.44 -27.69
CA ARG A 267 5.07 5.00 -27.06
C ARG A 267 6.14 5.33 -28.09
N LEU A 268 6.38 4.42 -29.03
CA LEU A 268 7.37 4.65 -30.09
C LEU A 268 6.94 5.76 -31.06
N LEU A 269 5.63 5.92 -31.29
CA LEU A 269 5.10 7.07 -32.03
C LEU A 269 5.38 8.38 -31.28
N ALA A 270 5.15 8.41 -29.96
CA ALA A 270 5.40 9.56 -29.09
C ALA A 270 6.89 9.92 -29.02
N ALA A 271 7.77 8.92 -29.03
CA ALA A 271 9.22 9.06 -29.18
C ALA A 271 9.67 9.48 -30.61
N GLY A 272 8.73 9.82 -31.50
CA GLY A 272 9.03 10.37 -32.83
C GLY A 272 9.40 9.35 -33.90
N ARG A 273 9.29 8.04 -33.64
CA ARG A 273 9.73 6.98 -34.58
C ARG A 273 8.77 6.80 -35.75
N SER A 274 9.29 6.71 -36.97
CA SER A 274 8.52 6.35 -38.16
C SER A 274 8.05 4.88 -38.12
N ASN A 275 7.03 4.52 -38.91
CA ASN A 275 6.53 3.13 -38.94
C ASN A 275 7.62 2.13 -39.38
N GLY A 276 8.60 2.56 -40.19
CA GLY A 276 9.74 1.74 -40.58
C GLY A 276 10.72 1.50 -39.42
N GLU A 277 11.01 2.52 -38.61
CA GLU A 277 11.85 2.37 -37.42
C GLU A 277 11.15 1.54 -36.34
N ILE A 278 9.85 1.77 -36.14
CA ILE A 278 9.03 0.97 -35.22
C ILE A 278 9.05 -0.50 -35.66
N ALA A 279 8.91 -0.77 -36.96
CA ALA A 279 8.99 -2.12 -37.50
C ALA A 279 10.34 -2.79 -37.18
N GLY A 280 11.44 -2.03 -37.28
CA GLY A 280 12.77 -2.49 -36.89
C GLY A 280 12.91 -2.79 -35.39
N VAL A 281 12.44 -1.88 -34.53
CA VAL A 281 12.50 -2.05 -33.06
C VAL A 281 11.64 -3.23 -32.61
N LEU A 282 10.47 -3.40 -33.24
CA LEU A 282 9.48 -4.39 -32.85
C LEU A 282 9.63 -5.73 -33.59
N PHE A 283 10.62 -5.87 -34.48
CA PHE A 283 10.87 -7.07 -35.30
C PHE A 283 9.64 -7.54 -36.09
N VAL A 284 8.91 -6.61 -36.72
CA VAL A 284 7.72 -6.88 -37.55
C VAL A 284 7.79 -6.12 -38.87
N SER A 285 6.85 -6.37 -39.79
CA SER A 285 6.80 -5.62 -41.05
C SER A 285 6.24 -4.19 -40.85
N PRO A 286 6.66 -3.19 -41.66
CA PRO A 286 6.05 -1.85 -41.65
C PRO A 286 4.53 -1.85 -41.91
N ARG A 287 4.03 -2.86 -42.65
CA ARG A 287 2.59 -3.07 -42.89
C ARG A 287 1.87 -3.47 -41.60
N THR A 288 2.47 -4.36 -40.81
CA THR A 288 1.95 -4.77 -39.49
C THR A 288 1.87 -3.58 -38.54
N VAL A 289 2.90 -2.74 -38.50
CA VAL A 289 2.89 -1.49 -37.72
C VAL A 289 1.76 -0.57 -38.18
N SER A 290 1.59 -0.40 -39.49
CA SER A 290 0.52 0.44 -40.05
C SER A 290 -0.88 -0.06 -39.65
N THR A 291 -1.10 -1.38 -39.62
CA THR A 291 -2.35 -1.97 -39.10
C THR A 291 -2.55 -1.65 -37.62
N HIS A 292 -1.52 -1.78 -36.78
CA HIS A 292 -1.59 -1.40 -35.37
C HIS A 292 -1.89 0.09 -35.20
N VAL A 293 -1.31 0.96 -36.04
CA VAL A 293 -1.58 2.41 -36.06
C VAL A 293 -3.04 2.72 -36.41
N THR A 294 -3.60 2.08 -37.42
CA THR A 294 -5.02 2.27 -37.76
C THR A 294 -5.94 1.80 -36.64
N ASN A 295 -5.66 0.63 -36.05
CA ASN A 295 -6.48 0.09 -34.97
C ASN A 295 -6.36 0.94 -33.69
N LEU A 296 -5.16 1.45 -33.38
CA LEU A 296 -4.97 2.31 -32.22
C LEU A 296 -5.70 3.65 -32.40
N TYR A 297 -5.70 4.24 -33.60
CA TYR A 297 -6.47 5.46 -33.86
C TYR A 297 -7.97 5.26 -33.64
N GLY A 298 -8.52 4.16 -34.15
CA GLY A 298 -9.92 3.81 -33.93
C GLY A 298 -10.29 3.65 -32.45
N LYS A 299 -9.37 3.11 -31.64
CA LYS A 299 -9.57 2.92 -30.19
C LYS A 299 -9.38 4.20 -29.38
N LEU A 300 -8.42 5.05 -29.78
CA LEU A 300 -8.18 6.35 -29.15
C LEU A 300 -9.18 7.44 -29.58
N GLY A 301 -9.98 7.19 -30.64
CA GLY A 301 -10.90 8.18 -31.18
C GLY A 301 -10.21 9.37 -31.85
N VAL A 302 -8.96 9.20 -32.31
CA VAL A 302 -8.15 10.24 -32.94
C VAL A 302 -8.10 10.05 -34.45
N ALA A 303 -8.00 11.14 -35.20
CA ALA A 303 -7.97 11.12 -36.66
C ALA A 303 -6.54 11.12 -37.23
N SER A 304 -5.55 11.50 -36.42
CA SER A 304 -4.20 11.75 -36.91
C SER A 304 -3.09 11.29 -35.97
N ARG A 305 -1.90 11.10 -36.55
CA ARG A 305 -0.67 10.79 -35.81
C ARG A 305 -0.34 11.86 -34.77
N ALA A 306 -0.50 13.12 -35.14
CA ALA A 306 -0.22 14.23 -34.25
C ALA A 306 -1.15 14.24 -33.03
N GLU A 307 -2.45 13.94 -33.23
CA GLU A 307 -3.41 13.80 -32.13
C GLU A 307 -3.08 12.61 -31.21
N ALA A 308 -2.72 11.45 -31.78
CA ALA A 308 -2.31 10.28 -31.00
C ALA A 308 -1.08 10.57 -30.14
N ILE A 309 -0.08 11.26 -30.70
CA ILE A 309 1.14 11.66 -29.97
C ILE A 309 0.81 12.68 -28.89
N ALA A 310 0.01 13.70 -29.20
CA ALA A 310 -0.37 14.73 -28.22
C ALA A 310 -1.15 14.13 -27.03
N LEU A 311 -2.00 13.12 -27.28
CA LEU A 311 -2.69 12.37 -26.24
C LEU A 311 -1.69 11.56 -25.39
N ALA A 312 -0.76 10.86 -26.02
CA ALA A 312 0.26 10.07 -25.32
C ALA A 312 1.15 10.93 -24.41
N LEU A 313 1.57 12.11 -24.88
CA LEU A 313 2.37 13.06 -24.09
C LEU A 313 1.58 13.68 -22.93
N ARG A 314 0.28 13.95 -23.13
CA ARG A 314 -0.60 14.46 -22.06
C ARG A 314 -0.75 13.45 -20.93
N ASP A 315 -0.76 12.16 -21.27
CA ASP A 315 -1.01 11.07 -20.33
C ASP A 315 0.29 10.43 -19.78
N GLY A 316 1.47 11.01 -20.07
CA GLY A 316 2.77 10.55 -19.57
C GLY A 316 3.23 9.20 -20.13
N LEU A 317 2.96 8.93 -21.41
CA LEU A 317 3.30 7.69 -22.11
C LEU A 317 4.58 7.79 -22.96
N ASP A 318 5.44 8.77 -22.69
CA ASP A 318 6.74 9.00 -23.35
C ASP A 318 7.88 8.07 -22.90
#